data_AF-A0A843K1E8-F1
#
_entry.id   AF-A0A843K1E8-F1
#
_cell.length_a   1.000
_cell.length_b   1.000
_cell.length_c   1.000
_cell.angle_alpha   90.00
_cell.angle_beta   90.00
_cell.angle_gamma   90.00
#
_symmetry.space_group_name_H-M   'P 1'
#
loop_
_entity.id
_entity.type
_entity.pdbx_description
1 polymer ?
#
loop_
_entity_poly.entity_id
_entity_poly.type
_entity_poly.pdbx_seq_one_letter_code
_entity_poly.pdbx_strand_id
1 'polypeptide(L)'
;MKIVNLLVMLFLIAATPAIAIASGETIALGPATISLDLENIGSYTIEKESVISMDHEEKDIRFQYEITPANIIIDDKLGQIILEVHQMSTAEPMDEPISERDQSTGIEHCIQKSDMIHGSREMTMKEYEVDGHDGVLATIEIDSDDPLSALGLIESNDPLYVLGWCLDQKDGEGSVVCVIGSDLPWETTKEIFDSISSDLA
;
A
#
# COMPACT_ATOMS: atom_id res chain seq x y z
N MET A 1 -27.00 32.14 58.04
CA MET A 1 -25.60 31.83 57.65
C MET A 1 -25.44 30.32 57.74
N LYS A 2 -24.91 29.56 56.80
CA LYS A 2 -24.44 29.69 55.41
C LYS A 2 -24.38 28.22 54.94
N ILE A 3 -24.87 27.92 53.73
CA ILE A 3 -24.22 27.11 52.66
C ILE A 3 -23.62 25.77 53.15
N VAL A 4 -23.98 24.59 52.65
CA VAL A 4 -23.53 24.06 51.36
C VAL A 4 -24.35 22.81 50.98
N ASN A 5 -25.06 22.92 49.85
CA ASN A 5 -25.43 21.80 48.99
C ASN A 5 -24.19 20.98 48.62
N LEU A 6 -24.21 19.66 48.75
CA LEU A 6 -23.37 18.83 47.90
C LEU A 6 -24.17 17.64 47.37
N LEU A 7 -24.71 17.86 46.16
CA LEU A 7 -25.14 16.83 45.23
C LEU A 7 -23.96 15.85 45.01
N VAL A 8 -24.11 14.61 45.47
CA VAL A 8 -23.24 13.52 45.02
C VAL A 8 -23.75 13.12 43.64
N MET A 9 -23.19 13.75 42.62
CA MET A 9 -23.42 13.44 41.21
C MET A 9 -22.77 12.07 40.94
N LEU A 10 -23.62 11.07 40.74
CA LEU A 10 -23.22 9.72 40.35
C LEU A 10 -22.66 9.80 38.92
N PHE A 11 -21.35 9.99 38.77
CA PHE A 11 -20.68 9.83 37.48
C PHE A 11 -20.63 8.33 37.17
N LEU A 12 -21.66 7.82 36.47
CA LEU A 12 -21.47 6.66 35.60
C LEU A 12 -20.50 7.10 34.51
N ILE A 13 -19.21 6.88 34.74
CA ILE A 13 -18.26 6.78 33.63
C ILE A 13 -18.61 5.45 32.97
N ALA A 14 -19.52 5.51 32.00
CA ALA A 14 -19.61 4.46 31.00
C ALA A 14 -18.26 4.46 30.29
N ALA A 15 -17.34 3.63 30.77
CA ALA A 15 -16.26 3.14 29.95
C ALA A 15 -16.94 2.27 28.90
N THR A 16 -17.44 2.88 27.84
CA THR A 16 -17.55 2.18 26.56
C THR A 16 -16.12 1.74 26.27
N PRO A 17 -15.78 0.44 26.27
CA PRO A 17 -14.67 0.05 25.44
C PRO A 17 -15.05 0.53 24.04
N ALA A 18 -14.33 1.53 23.54
CA ALA A 18 -14.24 1.72 22.11
C ALA A 18 -13.60 0.41 21.63
N ILE A 19 -14.45 -0.55 21.27
CA ILE A 19 -14.05 -1.66 20.43
C ILE A 19 -13.81 -0.94 19.10
N ALA A 20 -12.58 -0.49 18.89
CA ALA A 20 -12.09 -0.26 17.55
C ALA A 20 -12.24 -1.62 16.89
N ILE A 21 -13.26 -1.76 16.06
CA ILE A 21 -13.41 -2.90 15.17
C ILE A 21 -12.32 -2.68 14.12
N ALA A 22 -11.08 -3.06 14.44
CA ALA A 22 -10.08 -3.29 13.42
C ALA A 22 -10.40 -4.68 12.87
N SER A 23 -11.48 -4.77 12.09
CA SER A 23 -11.70 -5.91 11.22
C SER A 23 -10.95 -5.61 9.95
N GLY A 24 -9.63 -5.73 10.05
CA GLY A 24 -8.72 -5.58 8.94
C GLY A 24 -7.72 -6.71 8.97
N GLU A 25 -7.38 -7.24 7.80
CA GLU A 25 -6.30 -8.22 7.68
C GLU A 25 -4.98 -7.50 7.78
N THR A 26 -4.16 -7.89 8.76
CA THR A 26 -2.82 -7.34 8.96
C THR A 26 -1.77 -8.28 8.36
N ILE A 27 -1.05 -7.77 7.36
CA ILE A 27 -0.06 -8.51 6.58
C ILE A 27 1.32 -7.91 6.85
N ALA A 28 2.17 -8.68 7.53
CA ALA A 28 3.59 -8.35 7.68
C ALA A 28 4.39 -8.70 6.41
N LEU A 29 5.04 -7.72 5.80
CA LEU A 29 5.84 -7.80 4.58
C LEU A 29 7.19 -7.11 4.79
N GLY A 30 8.20 -7.90 5.16
CA GLY A 30 9.56 -7.41 5.38
C GLY A 30 9.61 -6.32 6.45
N PRO A 31 10.02 -5.08 6.13
CA PRO A 31 10.11 -3.97 7.08
C PRO A 31 8.77 -3.27 7.37
N ALA A 32 7.66 -3.70 6.76
CA ALA A 32 6.37 -3.04 6.93
C ALA A 32 5.27 -4.01 7.36
N THR A 33 4.29 -3.47 8.07
CA THR A 33 3.03 -4.14 8.38
C THR A 33 1.90 -3.32 7.77
N ILE A 34 1.08 -3.94 6.90
CA ILE A 34 -0.03 -3.28 6.20
C ILE A 34 -1.34 -3.93 6.65
N SER A 35 -2.32 -3.11 7.03
CA SER A 35 -3.67 -3.53 7.39
C SER A 35 -4.68 -3.04 6.35
N LEU A 36 -5.60 -3.90 5.95
CA LEU A 36 -6.64 -3.63 4.94
C LEU A 36 -8.02 -4.08 5.44
N ASP A 37 -9.08 -3.30 5.20
CA ASP A 37 -10.46 -3.75 5.36
C ASP A 37 -10.92 -4.53 4.12
N LEU A 38 -11.13 -5.84 4.30
CA LEU A 38 -11.51 -6.78 3.25
C LEU A 38 -12.89 -7.39 3.50
N GLU A 39 -13.71 -6.84 4.40
CA GLU A 39 -15.00 -7.47 4.77
C GLU A 39 -15.96 -7.61 3.57
N ASN A 40 -15.89 -6.70 2.61
CA ASN A 40 -16.84 -6.61 1.49
C ASN A 40 -16.37 -7.30 0.20
N ILE A 41 -15.15 -7.84 0.15
CA ILE A 41 -14.62 -8.40 -1.10
C ILE A 41 -15.04 -9.85 -1.36
N GLY A 42 -15.46 -10.59 -0.31
CA GLY A 42 -15.87 -11.99 -0.38
C GLY A 42 -14.87 -12.91 0.33
N SER A 43 -14.91 -14.21 0.02
CA SER A 43 -13.88 -15.16 0.47
C SER A 43 -12.59 -14.91 -0.31
N TYR A 44 -11.45 -14.92 0.40
CA TYR A 44 -10.14 -14.73 -0.20
C TYR A 44 -9.07 -15.57 0.50
N THR A 45 -7.95 -15.74 -0.19
CA THR A 45 -6.73 -16.36 0.33
C THR A 45 -5.57 -15.37 0.20
N ILE A 46 -4.71 -15.31 1.22
CA ILE A 46 -3.49 -14.51 1.20
C ILE A 46 -2.29 -15.43 0.97
N GLU A 47 -1.54 -15.17 -0.10
CA GLU A 47 -0.33 -15.91 -0.47
C GLU A 47 0.88 -14.97 -0.38
N LYS A 48 1.85 -15.29 0.48
CA LYS A 48 3.12 -14.57 0.54
C LYS A 48 4.12 -15.20 -0.41
N GLU A 49 4.79 -14.38 -1.19
CA GLU A 49 5.80 -14.85 -2.13
C GLU A 49 7.21 -14.77 -1.55
N SER A 50 8.18 -15.27 -2.32
CA SER A 50 9.59 -15.17 -1.95
C SER A 50 10.09 -13.74 -2.15
N VAL A 51 10.96 -13.28 -1.26
CA VAL A 51 11.63 -11.98 -1.41
C VAL A 51 12.47 -11.98 -2.69
N ILE A 52 12.34 -10.93 -3.48
CA ILE A 52 13.10 -10.70 -4.70
C ILE A 52 14.18 -9.68 -4.37
N SER A 53 15.45 -10.07 -4.41
CA SER A 53 16.58 -9.17 -4.17
C SER A 53 17.33 -8.88 -5.48
N MET A 54 17.65 -7.61 -5.71
CA MET A 54 18.42 -7.14 -6.86
C MET A 54 19.51 -6.19 -6.40
N ASP A 55 20.73 -6.37 -6.91
CA ASP A 55 21.80 -5.40 -6.71
C ASP A 55 21.68 -4.28 -7.73
N HIS A 56 21.60 -3.03 -7.26
CA HIS A 56 21.67 -1.86 -8.11
C HIS A 56 23.09 -1.30 -8.11
N GLU A 57 23.80 -1.47 -9.23
CA GLU A 57 25.14 -0.94 -9.44
C GLU A 57 25.13 0.11 -10.56
N GLU A 58 24.73 1.35 -10.25
CA GLU A 58 24.83 2.45 -11.21
C GLU A 58 25.87 3.48 -10.78
N LYS A 59 27.00 3.49 -11.53
CA LYS A 59 28.18 4.37 -11.54
C LYS A 59 28.80 4.80 -10.19
N ASP A 60 28.04 5.28 -9.22
CA ASP A 60 28.50 5.78 -7.93
C ASP A 60 27.55 5.44 -6.75
N ILE A 61 26.42 4.76 -6.99
CA ILE A 61 25.47 4.34 -5.94
C ILE A 61 25.34 2.82 -5.96
N ARG A 62 25.57 2.20 -4.80
CA ARG A 62 25.34 0.77 -4.58
C ARG A 62 24.28 0.60 -3.51
N PHE A 63 23.11 0.13 -3.92
CA PHE A 63 22.07 -0.28 -2.99
C PHE A 63 21.55 -1.66 -3.38
N GLN A 64 21.20 -2.44 -2.37
CA GLN A 64 20.42 -3.64 -2.54
C GLN A 64 18.95 -3.23 -2.53
N TYR A 65 18.21 -3.71 -3.52
CA TYR A 65 16.79 -3.50 -3.68
C TYR A 65 16.06 -4.80 -3.40
N GLU A 66 15.16 -4.80 -2.42
CA GLU A 66 14.36 -5.96 -2.08
C GLU A 66 12.88 -5.67 -2.27
N ILE A 67 12.15 -6.62 -2.86
CA ILE A 67 10.70 -6.60 -2.98
C ILE A 67 10.15 -7.77 -2.18
N THR A 68 9.27 -7.50 -1.23
CA THR A 68 8.53 -8.53 -0.48
C THR A 68 7.08 -8.57 -0.96
N PRO A 69 6.69 -9.54 -1.82
CA PRO A 69 5.36 -9.57 -2.42
C PRO A 69 4.35 -10.40 -1.61
N ALA A 70 3.08 -10.06 -1.72
CA ALA A 70 1.95 -10.90 -1.35
C ALA A 70 0.74 -10.68 -2.27
N ASN A 71 0.01 -11.75 -2.54
CA ASN A 71 -1.22 -11.74 -3.31
C ASN A 71 -2.41 -12.03 -2.42
N ILE A 72 -3.51 -11.31 -2.63
CA ILE A 72 -4.82 -11.60 -2.08
C ILE A 72 -5.71 -12.04 -3.25
N ILE A 73 -6.01 -13.33 -3.29
CA ILE A 73 -6.76 -13.99 -4.36
C ILE A 73 -8.20 -14.16 -3.90
N ILE A 74 -9.17 -13.68 -4.68
CA ILE A 74 -10.59 -13.73 -4.32
C ILE A 74 -11.23 -14.97 -4.95
N ASP A 75 -11.70 -15.92 -4.13
CA ASP A 75 -12.04 -17.29 -4.55
C ASP A 75 -13.14 -17.36 -5.62
N ASP A 76 -14.11 -16.44 -5.58
CA ASP A 76 -15.33 -16.46 -6.41
C ASP A 76 -15.40 -15.29 -7.42
N LYS A 77 -14.32 -14.49 -7.58
CA LYS A 77 -14.28 -13.36 -8.51
C LYS A 77 -13.01 -13.42 -9.37
N LEU A 78 -13.11 -12.92 -10.60
CA LEU A 78 -11.93 -12.53 -11.37
C LEU A 78 -11.46 -11.19 -10.79
N GLY A 79 -10.48 -11.25 -9.91
CA GLY A 79 -9.83 -10.07 -9.35
C GLY A 79 -8.88 -10.45 -8.22
N GLN A 80 -7.82 -9.66 -8.09
CA GLN A 80 -6.77 -9.86 -7.11
C GLN A 80 -6.25 -8.51 -6.60
N ILE A 81 -5.74 -8.54 -5.37
CA ILE A 81 -5.00 -7.43 -4.80
C ILE A 81 -3.56 -7.92 -4.66
N ILE A 82 -2.60 -7.17 -5.21
CA ILE A 82 -1.18 -7.45 -5.06
C ILE A 82 -0.60 -6.40 -4.11
N LEU A 83 0.23 -6.82 -3.18
CA LEU A 83 0.96 -6.00 -2.24
C LEU A 83 2.45 -6.23 -2.41
N GLU A 84 3.23 -5.16 -2.48
CA GLU A 84 4.69 -5.21 -2.54
C GLU A 84 5.26 -4.20 -1.55
N VAL A 85 6.26 -4.64 -0.78
CA VAL A 85 7.08 -3.73 0.04
C VAL A 85 8.47 -3.70 -0.54
N HIS A 86 8.87 -2.53 -1.01
CA HIS A 86 10.14 -2.26 -1.64
C HIS A 86 11.06 -1.64 -0.58
N GLN A 87 12.21 -2.27 -0.37
CA GLN A 87 13.23 -1.80 0.53
C GLN A 87 14.53 -1.49 -0.23
N MET A 88 15.03 -0.28 -0.07
CA MET A 88 16.33 0.15 -0.57
C MET A 88 17.32 0.18 0.58
N SER A 89 18.28 -0.74 0.65
CA SER A 89 19.37 -0.65 1.62
C SER A 89 20.64 -0.16 0.95
N THR A 90 21.11 1.05 1.28
CA THR A 90 22.43 1.52 0.90
C THR A 90 23.49 0.89 1.81
N ALA A 91 24.66 0.55 1.25
CA ALA A 91 25.77 0.03 2.07
C ALA A 91 26.43 1.10 2.96
N GLU A 92 26.16 2.38 2.68
CA GLU A 92 26.66 3.54 3.41
C GLU A 92 25.47 4.46 3.75
N PRO A 93 25.40 5.02 4.98
CA PRO A 93 24.35 5.97 5.34
C PRO A 93 24.40 7.17 4.40
N MET A 94 23.24 7.59 3.90
CA MET A 94 23.17 8.78 3.05
C MET A 94 23.47 10.03 3.90
N ASP A 95 24.45 10.82 3.48
CA ASP A 95 24.83 12.07 4.17
C ASP A 95 23.71 13.13 4.13
N GLU A 96 22.79 13.02 3.17
CA GLU A 96 21.64 13.89 2.98
C GLU A 96 20.36 13.08 2.71
N PRO A 97 19.21 13.45 3.31
CA PRO A 97 17.93 12.80 3.04
C PRO A 97 17.48 13.02 1.59
N ILE A 98 16.73 12.07 1.04
CA ILE A 98 16.15 12.19 -0.31
C ILE A 98 15.14 13.36 -0.32
N SER A 99 15.26 14.29 -1.27
CA SER A 99 14.37 15.47 -1.31
C SER A 99 12.92 15.07 -1.60
N GLU A 100 11.91 15.81 -1.12
CA GLU A 100 10.48 15.51 -1.35
C GLU A 100 10.12 15.29 -2.85
N ARG A 101 10.76 16.05 -3.74
CA ARG A 101 10.61 15.88 -5.20
C ARG A 101 11.24 14.57 -5.70
N ASP A 102 12.37 14.19 -5.11
CA ASP A 102 13.05 12.93 -5.42
C ASP A 102 12.31 11.73 -4.77
N GLN A 103 11.55 11.97 -3.71
CA GLN A 103 10.68 10.98 -3.07
C GLN A 103 9.42 10.68 -3.89
N SER A 104 8.72 11.71 -4.42
CA SER A 104 7.57 11.46 -5.31
C SER A 104 8.00 10.75 -6.59
N THR A 105 9.14 11.16 -7.18
CA THR A 105 9.75 10.43 -8.31
C THR A 105 10.27 9.04 -7.91
N GLY A 106 10.65 8.83 -6.65
CA GLY A 106 11.02 7.54 -6.08
C GLY A 106 9.83 6.58 -5.92
N ILE A 107 8.67 7.10 -5.48
CA ILE A 107 7.42 6.33 -5.42
C ILE A 107 6.97 5.96 -6.84
N GLU A 108 6.99 6.91 -7.77
CA GLU A 108 6.71 6.64 -9.19
C GLU A 108 7.65 5.57 -9.76
N HIS A 109 8.94 5.61 -9.40
CA HIS A 109 9.91 4.59 -9.79
C HIS A 109 9.58 3.21 -9.21
N CYS A 110 9.20 3.13 -7.94
CA CYS A 110 8.82 1.86 -7.32
C CYS A 110 7.56 1.28 -7.96
N ILE A 111 6.56 2.11 -8.27
CA ILE A 111 5.38 1.69 -9.03
C ILE A 111 5.81 1.14 -10.41
N GLN A 112 6.68 1.84 -11.14
CA GLN A 112 7.18 1.38 -12.45
C GLN A 112 8.02 0.09 -12.40
N LYS A 113 8.63 -0.20 -11.25
CA LYS A 113 9.44 -1.40 -11.00
C LYS A 113 8.64 -2.55 -10.40
N SER A 114 7.40 -2.30 -10.02
CA SER A 114 6.50 -3.30 -9.46
C SER A 114 6.27 -4.42 -10.46
N ASP A 115 6.21 -5.66 -9.96
CA ASP A 115 5.91 -6.83 -10.78
C ASP A 115 4.46 -6.82 -11.29
N MET A 116 3.62 -5.95 -10.71
CA MET A 116 2.27 -5.64 -11.18
C MET A 116 2.26 -5.03 -12.59
N ILE A 117 3.33 -4.32 -12.99
CA ILE A 117 3.39 -3.59 -14.26
C ILE A 117 4.20 -4.35 -15.30
N HIS A 118 3.49 -4.94 -16.26
CA HIS A 118 4.11 -5.69 -17.35
C HIS A 118 4.33 -4.80 -18.59
N GLY A 119 5.59 -4.57 -18.95
CA GLY A 119 5.97 -3.84 -20.16
C GLY A 119 5.81 -2.33 -20.07
N SER A 120 5.96 -1.63 -21.19
CA SER A 120 5.76 -0.18 -21.26
C SER A 120 4.29 0.13 -21.48
N ARG A 121 3.52 0.28 -20.41
CA ARG A 121 2.11 0.73 -20.46
C ARG A 121 2.03 2.23 -20.23
N GLU A 122 1.05 2.88 -20.87
CA GLU A 122 0.74 4.28 -20.57
C GLU A 122 0.06 4.34 -19.19
N MET A 123 0.50 5.26 -18.35
CA MET A 123 0.04 5.39 -16.97
C MET A 123 -0.36 6.84 -16.72
N THR A 124 -1.53 7.03 -16.10
CA THR A 124 -1.90 8.33 -15.55
C THR A 124 -1.63 8.32 -14.06
N MET A 125 -0.78 9.23 -13.59
CA MET A 125 -0.40 9.35 -12.18
C MET A 125 -1.01 10.62 -11.56
N LYS A 126 -1.40 10.53 -10.30
CA LYS A 126 -1.86 11.66 -9.49
C LYS A 126 -1.48 11.46 -8.03
N GLU A 127 -1.36 12.56 -7.30
CA GLU A 127 -1.17 12.55 -5.84
C GLU A 127 -2.35 11.85 -5.14
N TYR A 128 -2.05 11.11 -4.07
CA TYR A 128 -3.00 10.40 -3.22
C TYR A 128 -2.48 10.40 -1.78
N GLU A 129 -3.35 10.46 -0.77
CA GLU A 129 -2.97 10.36 0.64
C GLU A 129 -3.28 8.96 1.17
N VAL A 130 -2.33 8.33 1.86
CA VAL A 130 -2.46 6.96 2.40
C VAL A 130 -2.01 6.96 3.85
N ASP A 131 -2.92 6.67 4.80
CA ASP A 131 -2.63 6.65 6.24
C ASP A 131 -1.87 7.91 6.75
N GLY A 132 -2.14 9.09 6.15
CA GLY A 132 -1.44 10.34 6.46
C GLY A 132 -0.03 10.47 5.89
N HIS A 133 0.34 9.62 4.92
CA HIS A 133 1.54 9.70 4.09
C HIS A 133 1.21 10.23 2.69
N ASP A 134 2.16 10.96 2.09
CA ASP A 134 2.06 11.35 0.69
C ASP A 134 2.30 10.13 -0.20
N GLY A 135 1.43 9.95 -1.18
CA GLY A 135 1.44 8.81 -2.10
C GLY A 135 1.09 9.19 -3.53
N VAL A 136 1.20 8.21 -4.42
CA VAL A 136 0.93 8.34 -5.85
C VAL A 136 -0.01 7.22 -6.27
N LEU A 137 -1.14 7.58 -6.86
CA LEU A 137 -2.04 6.66 -7.53
C LEU A 137 -1.77 6.68 -9.03
N ALA A 138 -1.33 5.55 -9.55
CA ALA A 138 -1.26 5.24 -10.98
C ALA A 138 -2.52 4.50 -11.43
N THR A 139 -3.08 4.93 -12.55
CA THR A 139 -4.13 4.21 -13.29
C THR A 139 -3.54 3.72 -14.60
N ILE A 140 -3.64 2.41 -14.82
CA ILE A 140 -3.07 1.72 -15.97
C ILE A 140 -4.22 1.12 -16.76
N GLU A 141 -4.53 1.73 -17.91
CA GLU A 141 -5.54 1.21 -18.82
C GLU A 141 -5.06 -0.13 -19.38
N ILE A 142 -5.91 -1.15 -19.28
CA ILE A 142 -5.64 -2.46 -19.89
C ILE A 142 -6.23 -2.41 -21.29
N ASP A 143 -5.37 -2.42 -22.31
CA ASP A 143 -5.81 -2.36 -23.69
C ASP A 143 -6.57 -3.64 -24.04
N SER A 144 -7.70 -3.53 -24.75
CA SER A 144 -8.55 -4.68 -25.08
C SER A 144 -7.89 -5.71 -26.00
N ASP A 145 -6.78 -5.34 -26.63
CA ASP A 145 -5.92 -6.19 -27.46
C ASP A 145 -4.75 -6.84 -26.69
N ASP A 146 -4.72 -6.73 -25.35
CA ASP A 146 -3.70 -7.41 -24.54
C ASP A 146 -3.79 -8.94 -24.73
N PRO A 147 -2.67 -9.63 -25.00
CA PRO A 147 -2.63 -11.09 -25.14
C PRO A 147 -3.25 -11.85 -23.95
N LEU A 148 -3.22 -11.28 -22.75
CA LEU A 148 -3.81 -11.86 -21.53
C LEU A 148 -5.33 -11.71 -21.50
N SER A 149 -5.86 -10.59 -22.02
CA SER A 149 -7.30 -10.40 -22.27
C SER A 149 -7.80 -11.39 -23.34
N ALA A 150 -7.00 -11.66 -24.37
CA ALA A 150 -7.30 -12.65 -25.41
C ALA A 150 -7.28 -14.11 -24.90
N LEU A 151 -6.61 -14.37 -23.77
CA LEU A 151 -6.62 -15.68 -23.09
C LEU A 151 -7.77 -15.84 -22.07
N GLY A 152 -8.62 -14.81 -21.90
CA GLY A 152 -9.74 -14.83 -20.95
C GLY A 152 -9.29 -14.84 -19.48
N LEU A 153 -8.05 -14.42 -19.20
CA LEU A 153 -7.50 -14.33 -17.85
C LEU A 153 -7.80 -12.96 -17.21
N ILE A 154 -8.22 -11.98 -18.02
CA ILE A 154 -8.67 -10.67 -17.61
C ILE A 154 -10.02 -10.46 -18.32
N GLU A 155 -11.15 -10.69 -17.63
CA GLU A 155 -12.49 -10.42 -18.19
C GLU A 155 -12.92 -8.96 -17.99
N SER A 156 -12.14 -8.19 -17.24
CA SER A 156 -12.44 -6.81 -16.93
C SER A 156 -11.67 -5.86 -17.85
N ASN A 157 -12.38 -4.96 -18.52
CA ASN A 157 -11.77 -3.76 -19.10
C ASN A 157 -11.45 -2.71 -18.03
N ASP A 158 -11.66 -3.02 -16.74
CA ASP A 158 -11.36 -2.08 -15.67
C ASP A 158 -9.84 -1.88 -15.58
N PRO A 159 -9.39 -0.62 -15.41
CA PRO A 159 -7.98 -0.32 -15.25
C PRO A 159 -7.37 -1.05 -14.06
N LEU A 160 -6.07 -1.33 -14.15
CA LEU A 160 -5.28 -1.67 -12.97
C LEU A 160 -4.97 -0.37 -12.21
N TYR A 161 -5.38 -0.31 -10.95
CA TYR A 161 -5.07 0.79 -10.05
C TYR A 161 -3.90 0.39 -9.16
N VAL A 162 -2.83 1.19 -9.18
CA VAL A 162 -1.63 0.95 -8.37
C VAL A 162 -1.36 2.17 -7.51
N LEU A 163 -1.30 1.98 -6.20
CA LEU A 163 -1.05 3.03 -5.22
C LEU A 163 0.28 2.76 -4.53
N GLY A 164 1.17 3.77 -4.52
CA GLY A 164 2.45 3.72 -3.83
C GLY A 164 2.57 4.80 -2.77
N TRP A 165 3.21 4.51 -1.64
CA TRP A 165 3.48 5.47 -0.56
C TRP A 165 4.73 5.07 0.24
N CYS A 166 5.34 6.02 0.95
CA CYS A 166 6.60 5.82 1.66
C CYS A 166 6.42 5.91 3.18
N LEU A 167 6.85 4.89 3.92
CA LEU A 167 6.63 4.82 5.37
C LEU A 167 7.64 5.62 6.19
N ASP A 168 8.89 5.67 5.73
CA ASP A 168 10.02 6.33 6.40
C ASP A 168 10.30 7.74 5.85
N GLN A 169 9.32 8.34 5.15
CA GLN A 169 9.44 9.64 4.50
C GLN A 169 9.82 10.77 5.48
N LYS A 170 9.26 10.74 6.70
CA LYS A 170 9.46 11.77 7.74
C LYS A 170 10.84 11.69 8.40
N ASP A 171 11.45 10.51 8.41
CA ASP A 171 12.79 10.28 8.96
C ASP A 171 13.89 10.46 7.89
N GLY A 172 13.49 10.68 6.64
CA GLY A 172 14.32 11.24 5.57
C GLY A 172 15.02 10.23 4.66
N GLU A 173 14.87 8.93 4.90
CA GLU A 173 15.57 7.91 4.11
C GLU A 173 14.80 7.54 2.84
N GLY A 174 13.46 7.58 2.86
CA GLY A 174 12.64 7.24 1.69
C GLY A 174 12.90 5.82 1.17
N SER A 175 13.34 4.92 2.05
CA SER A 175 13.93 3.63 1.75
C SER A 175 12.90 2.50 1.79
N VAL A 176 11.74 2.72 2.40
CA VAL A 176 10.66 1.73 2.51
C VAL A 176 9.41 2.26 1.82
N VAL A 177 9.17 1.75 0.61
CA VAL A 177 8.01 2.10 -0.22
C VAL A 177 7.05 0.93 -0.27
N CYS A 178 5.80 1.17 0.10
CA CYS A 178 4.72 0.21 -0.07
C CYS A 178 4.00 0.47 -1.39
N VAL A 179 3.65 -0.59 -2.10
CA VAL A 179 2.89 -0.56 -3.35
C VAL A 179 1.75 -1.56 -3.25
N ILE A 180 0.54 -1.13 -3.60
CA ILE A 180 -0.66 -1.97 -3.67
C ILE A 180 -1.33 -1.81 -5.02
N GLY A 181 -1.62 -2.93 -5.67
CA GLY A 181 -2.33 -3.00 -6.94
C GLY A 181 -3.67 -3.70 -6.79
N SER A 182 -4.69 -3.24 -7.51
CA SER A 182 -6.00 -3.88 -7.58
C SER A 182 -6.59 -3.74 -8.97
N ASP A 183 -7.08 -4.85 -9.52
CA ASP A 183 -7.85 -4.93 -10.78
C ASP A 183 -9.37 -5.00 -10.53
N LEU A 184 -9.81 -4.76 -9.28
CA LEU A 184 -11.21 -4.66 -8.92
C LEU A 184 -11.84 -3.35 -9.42
N PRO A 185 -13.18 -3.30 -9.57
CA PRO A 185 -13.89 -2.08 -9.91
C PRO A 185 -13.50 -0.93 -8.97
N TRP A 186 -13.37 0.29 -9.53
CA TRP A 186 -12.84 1.44 -8.82
C TRP A 186 -13.46 1.68 -7.44
N GLU A 187 -14.78 1.56 -7.30
CA GLU A 187 -15.44 1.78 -6.00
C GLU A 187 -14.94 0.81 -4.92
N THR A 188 -14.75 -0.46 -5.26
CA THR A 188 -14.21 -1.47 -4.34
C THR A 188 -12.74 -1.25 -4.06
N THR A 189 -11.95 -0.96 -5.11
CA THR A 189 -10.53 -0.62 -4.97
C THR A 189 -10.32 0.59 -4.07
N LYS A 190 -11.14 1.63 -4.24
CA LYS A 190 -11.07 2.85 -3.44
C LYS A 190 -11.42 2.59 -1.98
N GLU A 191 -12.44 1.79 -1.68
CA GLU A 191 -12.77 1.39 -0.31
C GLU A 191 -11.58 0.68 0.37
N ILE A 192 -10.91 -0.22 -0.35
CA ILE A 192 -9.70 -0.89 0.15
C ILE A 192 -8.59 0.13 0.38
N PHE A 193 -8.31 1.02 -0.58
CA PHE A 193 -7.24 2.01 -0.47
C PHE A 193 -7.47 3.00 0.66
N ASP A 194 -8.71 3.45 0.87
CA ASP A 194 -9.07 4.35 1.96
C ASP A 194 -8.99 3.67 3.34
N SER A 195 -8.99 2.33 3.38
CA SER A 195 -8.88 1.54 4.62
C SER A 195 -7.45 1.23 5.04
N ILE A 196 -6.46 1.54 4.19
CA ILE A 196 -5.06 1.21 4.43
C ILE A 196 -4.60 1.85 5.75
N SER A 197 -4.01 1.03 6.60
CA SER A 197 -3.14 1.49 7.68
C SER A 197 -1.82 0.75 7.62
N SER A 198 -0.71 1.44 7.84
CA SER A 198 0.62 0.90 7.63
C SER A 198 1.64 1.43 8.64
N ASP A 199 2.45 0.53 9.19
CA ASP A 199 3.50 0.84 10.14
C ASP A 199 4.83 0.18 9.73
N LEU A 200 5.95 0.80 10.11
CA LEU A 200 7.25 0.13 10.10
C LEU A 200 7.28 -0.96 11.19
N ALA A 201 7.78 -2.14 10.84
CA ALA A 201 7.81 -3.33 11.69
C ALA A 201 8.93 -3.33 12.75
#